data_AF-A0A2V6VIK6-F1
#
_entry.id   AF-A0A2V6VIK6-F1
#
_cell.length_a   1.000
_cell.length_b   1.000
_cell.length_c   1.000
_cell.angle_alpha   90.00
_cell.angle_beta   90.00
_cell.angle_gamma   90.00
#
_symmetry.space_group_name_H-M   'P 1'
#
loop_
_entity.id
_entity.type
_entity.pdbx_description
1 polymer ?
#
loop_
_entity_poly.entity_id
_entity_poly.type
_entity_poly.pdbx_seq_one_letter_code
_entity_poly.pdbx_strand_id
1 'polypeptide(L)'
;DRVVAKLGRRLYEVPVGFKWFVPGLFDGSCCFGGEESAGASFLRHDGTVWTTDKDGPIMDLLAAEITARTDKDPGEHYRELAAEFGASCYTRIDAPATPEQKARLHALSPEAIKEQTLAGEPITAKLTRAPGNGAPIEGLKIVTPSGWFAARPSGTENIYKIYAESFRGAAHLDVLVSEAQELVDTALGGRA
;
A
#
# COMPACT_ATOMS: atom_id res chain seq x y z
N ASP A 1 0.88 0.87 -8.67
CA ASP A 1 2.19 0.59 -9.33
C ASP A 1 2.07 0.37 -10.83
N ARG A 2 1.42 -0.73 -11.26
CA ARG A 2 1.35 -1.16 -12.68
C ARG A 2 0.80 -0.07 -13.62
N VAL A 3 -0.27 0.62 -13.22
CA VAL A 3 -0.87 1.74 -13.98
C VAL A 3 0.10 2.90 -14.17
N VAL A 4 0.76 3.33 -13.08
CA VAL A 4 1.73 4.44 -13.09
C VAL A 4 2.93 4.11 -13.99
N ALA A 5 3.42 2.87 -13.92
CA ALA A 5 4.50 2.37 -14.76
C ALA A 5 4.11 2.34 -16.25
N LYS A 6 2.92 1.83 -16.60
CA LYS A 6 2.40 1.84 -17.98
C LYS A 6 2.35 3.25 -18.57
N LEU A 7 1.97 4.23 -17.76
CA LEU A 7 1.87 5.63 -18.18
C LEU A 7 3.23 6.36 -18.22
N GLY A 8 4.34 5.68 -17.90
CA GLY A 8 5.67 6.30 -17.85
C GLY A 8 5.78 7.41 -16.79
N ARG A 9 4.96 7.35 -15.73
CA ARG A 9 4.94 8.33 -14.65
C ARG A 9 5.77 7.85 -13.47
N ARG A 10 6.16 8.78 -12.60
CA ARG A 10 6.90 8.48 -11.37
C ARG A 10 5.91 8.06 -10.28
N LEU A 11 6.12 6.88 -9.69
CA LEU A 11 5.43 6.47 -8.47
C LEU A 11 6.18 7.06 -7.26
N TYR A 12 5.44 7.61 -6.30
CA TYR A 12 5.98 8.17 -5.07
C TYR A 12 5.35 7.50 -3.86
N GLU A 13 5.85 6.32 -3.51
CA GLU A 13 5.38 5.56 -2.35
C GLU A 13 5.88 6.18 -1.04
N VAL A 14 4.96 6.44 -0.12
CA VAL A 14 5.19 7.08 1.17
C VAL A 14 4.58 6.23 2.30
N PRO A 15 4.95 6.44 3.58
CA PRO A 15 4.29 5.77 4.70
C PRO A 15 2.81 6.15 4.79
N VAL A 16 2.06 5.44 5.62
CA VAL A 16 0.65 5.77 5.88
C VAL A 16 0.53 7.18 6.48
N GLY A 17 -0.45 7.94 6.01
CA GLY A 17 -0.74 9.30 6.44
C GLY A 17 -0.70 10.30 5.27
N PHE A 18 -1.85 10.91 4.96
CA PHE A 18 -1.98 11.89 3.88
C PHE A 18 -1.04 13.10 3.99
N LYS A 19 -0.53 13.41 5.20
CA LYS A 19 0.47 14.45 5.46
C LYS A 19 1.69 14.37 4.54
N TRP A 20 2.04 13.18 4.04
CA TRP A 20 3.19 12.97 3.16
C TRP A 20 2.98 13.53 1.75
N PHE A 21 1.74 13.75 1.31
CA PHE A 21 1.43 14.33 0.02
C PHE A 21 1.31 15.86 0.06
N VAL A 22 1.10 16.45 1.25
CA VAL A 22 0.85 17.90 1.44
C VAL A 22 1.90 18.78 0.75
N PRO A 23 3.22 18.59 0.94
CA PRO A 23 4.20 19.46 0.29
C PRO A 23 4.16 19.35 -1.24
N GLY A 24 4.01 18.11 -1.76
CA GLY A 24 3.99 17.86 -3.20
C GLY A 24 2.72 18.33 -3.89
N LEU A 25 1.57 18.27 -3.21
CA LEU A 25 0.33 18.86 -3.70
C LEU A 25 0.43 20.39 -3.70
N PHE A 26 1.03 20.98 -2.66
CA PHE A 26 1.18 22.42 -2.52
C PHE A 26 2.09 23.03 -3.60
N ASP A 27 3.23 22.37 -3.89
CA ASP A 27 4.20 22.84 -4.89
C ASP A 27 3.95 22.32 -6.33
N GLY A 28 2.96 21.44 -6.51
CA GLY A 28 2.59 20.87 -7.81
C GLY A 28 3.46 19.71 -8.29
N SER A 29 4.44 19.24 -7.50
CA SER A 29 5.27 18.08 -7.85
C SER A 29 4.55 16.74 -7.70
N CYS A 30 3.44 16.69 -6.95
CA CYS A 30 2.55 15.54 -6.82
C CYS A 30 1.19 15.86 -7.43
N CYS A 31 0.84 15.21 -8.54
CA CYS A 31 -0.42 15.49 -9.23
C CYS A 31 -1.65 14.78 -8.63
N PHE A 32 -1.43 13.69 -7.91
CA PHE A 32 -2.46 12.87 -7.27
C PHE A 32 -1.88 12.21 -6.01
N GLY A 33 -2.51 12.45 -4.87
CA GLY A 33 -2.20 11.78 -3.60
C GLY A 33 -3.43 11.02 -3.12
N GLY A 34 -3.24 9.78 -2.66
CA GLY A 34 -4.36 8.93 -2.24
C GLY A 34 -3.96 7.90 -1.19
N GLU A 35 -4.92 7.56 -0.33
CA GLU A 35 -4.85 6.49 0.64
C GLU A 35 -5.94 5.46 0.35
N GLU A 36 -5.66 4.19 0.65
CA GLU A 36 -6.58 3.06 0.49
C GLU A 36 -7.85 3.19 1.35
N SER A 37 -7.80 4.06 2.37
CA SER A 37 -8.93 4.45 3.23
C SER A 37 -9.97 5.36 2.54
N ALA A 38 -10.03 5.34 1.21
CA ALA A 38 -10.94 6.14 0.37
C ALA A 38 -10.77 7.67 0.50
N GLY A 39 -9.53 8.14 0.68
CA GLY A 39 -9.22 9.57 0.74
C GLY A 39 -8.17 9.97 -0.28
N ALA A 40 -8.43 11.00 -1.08
CA ALA A 40 -7.51 11.49 -2.10
C ALA A 40 -7.69 12.99 -2.38
N SER A 41 -6.71 13.57 -3.10
CA SER A 41 -6.78 14.89 -3.72
C SER A 41 -5.89 14.93 -4.97
N PHE A 42 -6.20 15.82 -5.91
CA PHE A 42 -5.43 16.04 -7.12
C PHE A 42 -5.37 17.53 -7.49
N LEU A 43 -4.42 17.88 -8.37
CA LEU A 43 -4.18 19.27 -8.78
C LEU A 43 -5.28 19.79 -9.71
N ARG A 44 -5.39 21.12 -9.79
CA ARG A 44 -6.19 21.79 -10.83
C ARG A 44 -5.60 21.51 -12.22
N HIS A 45 -6.38 21.80 -13.26
CA HIS A 45 -5.94 21.66 -14.65
C HIS A 45 -4.67 22.46 -14.99
N ASP A 46 -4.43 23.60 -14.32
CA ASP A 46 -3.23 24.42 -14.50
C ASP A 46 -2.01 23.93 -13.71
N GLY A 47 -2.13 22.80 -13.00
CA GLY A 47 -1.07 22.23 -12.17
C GLY A 47 -0.90 22.90 -10.80
N THR A 48 -1.77 23.84 -10.43
CA THR A 48 -1.76 24.44 -9.09
C THR A 48 -2.62 23.64 -8.10
N VAL A 49 -2.33 23.80 -6.81
CA VAL A 49 -3.03 23.09 -5.73
C VAL A 49 -4.51 23.44 -5.68
N TRP A 50 -5.39 22.44 -5.71
CA TRP A 50 -6.81 22.60 -5.36
C TRP A 50 -6.98 22.69 -3.84
N THR A 51 -6.65 21.59 -3.15
CA THR A 51 -6.54 21.49 -1.69
C THR A 51 -5.40 20.54 -1.32
N THR A 52 -4.75 20.82 -0.19
CA THR A 52 -3.70 19.97 0.38
C THR A 52 -4.24 18.90 1.33
N ASP A 53 -5.53 18.92 1.65
CA ASP A 53 -6.20 17.85 2.39
C ASP A 53 -6.96 16.92 1.44
N LYS A 54 -7.54 15.83 1.95
CA LYS A 54 -8.43 14.95 1.20
C LYS A 54 -9.72 15.70 0.88
N ASP A 55 -10.25 15.47 -0.32
CA ASP A 55 -11.49 16.11 -0.76
C ASP A 55 -12.36 15.07 -1.47
N GLY A 56 -13.40 14.61 -0.77
CA GLY A 56 -14.38 13.65 -1.30
C GLY A 56 -15.19 14.20 -2.48
N PRO A 57 -15.77 15.42 -2.37
CA PRO A 57 -16.51 16.02 -3.47
C PRO A 57 -15.78 16.05 -4.82
N ILE A 58 -14.49 16.39 -4.87
CA ILE A 58 -13.76 16.37 -6.16
C ILE A 58 -13.54 14.95 -6.71
N MET A 59 -13.46 13.95 -5.83
CA MET A 59 -13.33 12.55 -6.24
C MET A 59 -14.65 12.01 -6.80
N ASP A 60 -15.79 12.39 -6.21
CA ASP A 60 -17.11 12.06 -6.73
C ASP A 60 -17.37 12.75 -8.08
N LEU A 61 -16.99 14.02 -8.22
CA LEU A 61 -17.07 14.75 -9.48
C LEU A 61 -16.14 14.17 -10.55
N LEU A 62 -14.94 13.71 -10.18
CA LEU A 62 -14.03 13.03 -11.08
C LEU A 62 -14.66 11.71 -11.60
N ALA A 63 -15.35 10.95 -10.76
CA ALA A 63 -16.07 9.74 -11.19
C ALA A 63 -17.19 10.07 -12.19
N ALA A 64 -17.92 11.16 -11.97
CA ALA A 64 -18.93 11.66 -12.90
C ALA A 64 -18.29 12.14 -14.22
N GLU A 65 -17.17 12.85 -14.16
CA GLU A 65 -16.41 13.29 -15.34
C GLU A 65 -15.89 12.09 -16.15
N ILE A 66 -15.29 11.09 -15.51
CA ILE A 66 -14.83 9.86 -16.18
C ILE A 66 -15.99 9.23 -16.96
N THR A 67 -17.15 9.06 -16.31
CA THR A 67 -18.35 8.52 -16.96
C THR A 67 -18.77 9.39 -18.15
N ALA A 68 -18.91 10.69 -17.96
CA ALA A 68 -19.37 11.61 -19.01
C ALA A 68 -18.39 11.71 -20.20
N ARG A 69 -17.08 11.55 -19.96
CA ARG A 69 -16.03 11.71 -20.98
C ARG A 69 -15.71 10.43 -21.73
N THR A 70 -15.99 9.27 -21.13
CA THR A 70 -15.60 7.96 -21.67
C THR A 70 -16.77 7.03 -21.96
N ASP A 71 -17.99 7.43 -21.58
CA ASP A 71 -19.21 6.62 -21.65
C ASP A 71 -19.12 5.30 -20.86
N LYS A 72 -18.27 5.28 -19.83
CA LYS A 72 -17.99 4.11 -18.98
C LYS A 72 -17.84 4.53 -17.52
N ASP A 73 -18.52 3.82 -16.62
CA ASP A 73 -18.37 4.07 -15.19
C ASP A 73 -16.96 3.67 -14.69
N PRO A 74 -16.47 4.22 -13.56
CA PRO A 74 -15.15 3.86 -13.02
C PRO A 74 -14.94 2.36 -12.75
N GLY A 75 -16.01 1.61 -12.47
CA GLY A 75 -15.96 0.16 -12.29
C GLY A 75 -15.72 -0.59 -13.59
N GLU A 76 -16.20 -0.10 -14.73
CA GLU A 76 -15.84 -0.59 -16.06
C GLU A 76 -14.36 -0.39 -16.35
N HIS A 77 -13.83 0.81 -16.12
CA HIS A 77 -12.40 1.08 -16.25
C HIS A 77 -11.56 0.17 -15.35
N TYR A 78 -12.00 -0.06 -14.11
CA TYR A 78 -11.33 -1.01 -13.23
C TYR A 78 -11.30 -2.44 -13.80
N ARG A 79 -12.41 -2.92 -14.39
CA ARG A 79 -12.44 -4.24 -15.04
C ARG A 79 -11.47 -4.34 -16.21
N GLU A 80 -11.30 -3.28 -16.98
CA GLU A 80 -10.31 -3.22 -18.07
C GLU A 80 -8.88 -3.25 -17.53
N LEU A 81 -8.60 -2.47 -16.48
CA LEU A 81 -7.30 -2.51 -15.80
C LEU A 81 -7.01 -3.90 -15.21
N ALA A 82 -8.01 -4.55 -14.61
CA ALA A 82 -7.89 -5.89 -14.07
C ALA A 82 -7.71 -6.95 -15.17
N ALA A 83 -8.33 -6.78 -16.34
CA ALA A 83 -8.11 -7.66 -17.49
C ALA A 83 -6.69 -7.51 -18.06
N GLU A 84 -6.17 -6.28 -18.09
CA GLU A 84 -4.83 -6.01 -18.60
C GLU A 84 -3.72 -6.43 -17.64
N PHE A 85 -3.87 -6.08 -16.36
CA PHE A 85 -2.82 -6.25 -15.36
C PHE A 85 -3.02 -7.48 -14.48
N GLY A 86 -4.16 -8.18 -14.58
CA GLY A 86 -4.58 -9.19 -13.61
C GLY A 86 -5.31 -8.55 -12.43
N ALA A 87 -6.42 -9.17 -12.02
CA ALA A 87 -7.17 -8.78 -10.84
C ALA A 87 -6.37 -9.08 -9.57
N SER A 88 -6.25 -8.11 -8.66
CA SER A 88 -5.69 -8.36 -7.35
C SER A 88 -6.75 -8.81 -6.35
N CYS A 89 -6.32 -9.61 -5.39
CA CYS A 89 -7.05 -9.93 -4.16
C CYS A 89 -6.31 -9.24 -3.01
N TYR A 90 -7.06 -8.50 -2.19
CA TYR A 90 -6.52 -7.73 -1.08
C TYR A 90 -7.20 -8.14 0.22
N THR A 91 -6.44 -8.19 1.31
CA THR A 91 -7.02 -8.36 2.65
C THR A 91 -6.21 -7.61 3.70
N ARG A 92 -6.85 -7.40 4.85
CA ARG A 92 -6.23 -6.88 6.06
C ARG A 92 -6.61 -7.78 7.23
N ILE A 93 -5.62 -8.27 7.95
CA ILE A 93 -5.82 -9.02 9.19
C ILE A 93 -5.17 -8.29 10.36
N ASP A 94 -5.71 -8.53 11.55
CA ASP A 94 -5.18 -8.02 12.81
C ASP A 94 -4.74 -9.22 13.66
N ALA A 95 -3.58 -9.11 14.31
CA ALA A 95 -3.02 -10.17 15.15
C ALA A 95 -2.59 -9.60 16.51
N PRO A 96 -2.76 -10.35 17.61
CA PRO A 96 -2.40 -9.89 18.94
C PRO A 96 -0.89 -9.65 19.06
N ALA A 97 -0.52 -8.61 19.80
CA ALA A 97 0.87 -8.22 20.00
C ALA A 97 1.08 -7.61 21.38
N THR A 98 2.05 -8.11 22.15
CA THR A 98 2.46 -7.44 23.39
C THR A 98 3.12 -6.08 23.08
N PRO A 99 3.18 -5.15 24.05
CA PRO A 99 3.91 -3.89 23.89
C PRO A 99 5.36 -4.07 23.42
N GLU A 100 6.04 -5.11 23.91
CA GLU A 100 7.42 -5.45 23.52
C GLU A 100 7.49 -5.93 22.07
N GLN A 101 6.54 -6.76 21.65
CA GLN A 101 6.43 -7.21 20.25
C GLN A 101 6.14 -6.02 19.32
N LYS A 102 5.27 -5.08 19.72
CA LYS A 102 5.02 -3.85 18.96
C LYS A 102 6.26 -2.98 18.82
N ALA A 103 7.03 -2.82 19.91
CA ALA A 103 8.29 -2.06 19.89
C ALA A 103 9.33 -2.71 18.97
N ARG A 104 9.41 -4.05 18.96
CA ARG A 104 10.26 -4.79 18.03
C ARG A 104 9.84 -4.63 16.57
N LEU A 105 8.55 -4.71 16.27
CA LEU A 105 8.03 -4.50 14.91
C LEU A 105 8.36 -3.09 14.41
N HIS A 106 8.17 -2.09 15.27
CA HIS A 106 8.48 -0.70 14.97
C HIS A 106 9.97 -0.47 14.63
N ALA A 107 10.87 -1.19 15.31
CA ALA A 107 12.32 -1.08 15.15
C ALA A 107 12.92 -2.13 14.21
N LEU A 108 12.08 -2.88 13.46
CA LEU A 108 12.56 -3.98 12.64
C LEU A 108 13.49 -3.47 11.53
N SER A 109 14.55 -4.23 11.25
CA SER A 109 15.46 -3.97 10.15
C SER A 109 15.28 -5.02 9.04
N PRO A 110 15.51 -4.69 7.75
CA PRO A 110 15.41 -5.66 6.67
C PRO A 110 16.28 -6.91 6.86
N GLU A 111 17.43 -6.76 7.52
CA GLU A 111 18.41 -7.83 7.76
C GLU A 111 17.92 -8.86 8.79
N ALA A 112 16.90 -8.53 9.59
CA ALA A 112 16.26 -9.46 10.52
C ALA A 112 15.48 -10.55 9.78
N ILE A 113 15.04 -10.29 8.55
CA ILE A 113 14.26 -11.22 7.72
C ILE A 113 15.23 -12.12 6.95
N LYS A 114 15.27 -13.41 7.28
CA LYS A 114 16.20 -14.39 6.68
C LYS A 114 15.61 -15.13 5.50
N GLU A 115 14.29 -15.19 5.45
CA GLU A 115 13.48 -15.77 4.39
C GLU A 115 13.88 -15.16 3.04
N GLN A 116 13.93 -16.00 2.02
CA GLN A 116 14.24 -15.60 0.64
C GLN A 116 13.02 -15.70 -0.26
N THR A 117 11.94 -16.32 0.24
CA THR A 117 10.71 -16.56 -0.49
C THR A 117 9.51 -16.22 0.37
N LEU A 118 8.41 -15.89 -0.30
CA LEU A 118 7.08 -15.71 0.29
C LEU A 118 6.04 -16.23 -0.71
N ALA A 119 5.12 -17.07 -0.26
CA ALA A 119 4.10 -17.75 -1.06
C ALA A 119 4.66 -18.48 -2.29
N GLY A 120 5.85 -19.08 -2.15
CA GLY A 120 6.53 -19.79 -3.23
C GLY A 120 7.19 -18.88 -4.28
N GLU A 121 7.28 -17.58 -4.05
CA GLU A 121 7.97 -16.63 -4.94
C GLU A 121 9.18 -15.98 -4.27
N PRO A 122 10.24 -15.61 -5.02
CA PRO A 122 11.39 -14.91 -4.44
C PRO A 122 11.00 -13.53 -3.90
N ILE A 123 11.51 -13.19 -2.73
CA ILE A 123 11.40 -11.85 -2.17
C ILE A 123 12.27 -10.89 -2.99
N THR A 124 11.65 -9.88 -3.58
CA THR A 124 12.30 -8.86 -4.41
C THR A 124 12.64 -7.59 -3.64
N ALA A 125 11.93 -7.32 -2.54
CA ALA A 125 12.25 -6.20 -1.65
C ALA A 125 11.88 -6.48 -0.19
N LYS A 126 12.69 -5.94 0.72
CA LYS A 126 12.48 -5.92 2.18
C LYS A 126 12.60 -4.47 2.64
N LEU A 127 11.49 -3.84 2.97
CA LEU A 127 11.41 -2.40 3.16
C LEU A 127 11.00 -2.07 4.59
N THR A 128 11.76 -1.22 5.25
CA THR A 128 11.40 -0.57 6.52
C THR A 128 11.35 0.96 6.37
N ARG A 129 11.61 1.43 5.15
CA ARG A 129 11.52 2.83 4.71
C ARG A 129 10.77 2.88 3.39
N ALA A 130 9.98 3.93 3.19
CA ALA A 130 9.21 4.11 1.98
C ALA A 130 10.13 4.52 0.80
N PRO A 131 10.02 3.90 -0.39
CA PRO A 131 10.90 4.18 -1.52
C PRO A 131 10.84 5.63 -2.06
N GLY A 132 9.70 6.31 -1.92
CA GLY A 132 9.52 7.65 -2.46
C GLY A 132 10.27 8.71 -1.68
N ASN A 133 10.17 8.71 -0.35
CA ASN A 133 10.68 9.77 0.52
C ASN A 133 11.72 9.32 1.56
N GLY A 134 12.02 8.01 1.65
CA GLY A 134 12.99 7.47 2.62
C GLY A 134 12.54 7.50 4.09
N ALA A 135 11.31 7.95 4.37
CA ALA A 135 10.77 7.99 5.72
C ALA A 135 10.54 6.56 6.25
N PRO A 136 10.74 6.31 7.56
CA PRO A 136 10.44 5.01 8.15
C PRO A 136 8.95 4.69 8.00
N ILE A 137 8.63 3.44 7.66
CA ILE A 137 7.23 2.97 7.59
C ILE A 137 6.72 2.45 8.95
N GLU A 138 7.59 2.47 9.97
CA GLU A 138 7.30 2.01 11.33
C GLU A 138 6.81 0.55 11.35
N GLY A 139 7.50 -0.31 10.60
CA GLY A 139 7.12 -1.70 10.37
C GLY A 139 7.94 -2.32 9.24
N LEU A 140 7.35 -3.30 8.56
CA LEU A 140 7.98 -4.06 7.49
C LEU A 140 7.05 -4.15 6.28
N LYS A 141 7.60 -4.03 5.07
CA LYS A 141 6.95 -4.42 3.83
C LYS A 141 7.83 -5.40 3.07
N ILE A 142 7.26 -6.54 2.67
CA ILE A 142 7.90 -7.56 1.83
C ILE A 142 7.20 -7.57 0.49
N VAL A 143 7.97 -7.63 -0.60
CA VAL A 143 7.45 -7.62 -1.97
C VAL A 143 7.96 -8.86 -2.71
N THR A 144 7.09 -9.48 -3.50
CA THR A 144 7.39 -10.54 -4.48
C THR A 144 6.90 -10.08 -5.87
N PRO A 145 7.15 -10.84 -6.95
CA PRO A 145 6.65 -10.49 -8.28
C PRO A 145 5.12 -10.39 -8.36
N SER A 146 4.39 -11.25 -7.63
CA SER A 146 2.93 -11.33 -7.74
C SER A 146 2.18 -10.81 -6.51
N GLY A 147 2.86 -10.39 -5.45
CA GLY A 147 2.19 -9.94 -4.24
C GLY A 147 3.11 -9.21 -3.28
N TRP A 148 2.53 -8.78 -2.17
CA TRP A 148 3.25 -8.13 -1.09
C TRP A 148 2.46 -8.24 0.21
N PHE A 149 3.14 -8.09 1.33
CA PHE A 149 2.49 -7.74 2.59
C PHE A 149 3.23 -6.59 3.29
N ALA A 150 2.49 -5.86 4.12
CA ALA A 150 3.05 -4.88 5.05
C ALA A 150 2.51 -5.11 6.46
N ALA A 151 3.41 -5.21 7.43
CA ALA A 151 3.11 -5.38 8.84
C ALA A 151 3.45 -4.11 9.62
N ARG A 152 2.52 -3.64 10.46
CA ARG A 152 2.69 -2.42 11.26
C ARG A 152 1.98 -2.51 12.61
N PRO A 153 2.55 -1.96 13.69
CA PRO A 153 1.91 -1.98 14.99
C PRO A 153 0.68 -1.07 14.99
N SER A 154 -0.38 -1.47 15.71
CA SER A 154 -1.51 -0.57 15.95
C SER A 154 -1.10 0.57 16.89
N GLY A 155 -1.54 1.79 16.61
CA GLY A 155 -1.27 2.94 17.49
C GLY A 155 -2.07 2.91 18.80
N THR A 156 -3.23 2.24 18.80
CA THR A 156 -4.22 2.32 19.89
C THR A 156 -4.37 1.01 20.67
N GLU A 157 -4.07 -0.12 20.05
CA GLU A 157 -4.39 -1.44 20.59
C GLU A 157 -3.15 -2.35 20.66
N ASN A 158 -3.20 -3.38 21.49
CA ASN A 158 -2.16 -4.41 21.61
C ASN A 158 -2.27 -5.45 20.48
N ILE A 159 -2.21 -4.95 19.25
CA ILE A 159 -2.25 -5.72 18.01
C ILE A 159 -1.23 -5.14 17.02
N TYR A 160 -0.83 -5.95 16.05
CA TYR A 160 -0.27 -5.47 14.78
C TYR A 160 -1.23 -5.80 13.64
N LYS A 161 -1.10 -5.08 12.53
CA LYS A 161 -1.93 -5.22 11.33
C LYS A 161 -1.07 -5.72 10.19
N ILE A 162 -1.55 -6.71 9.45
CA ILE A 162 -0.99 -7.11 8.15
C ILE A 162 -1.94 -6.68 7.06
N TYR A 163 -1.39 -5.97 6.09
CA TYR A 163 -2.03 -5.65 4.81
C TYR A 163 -1.39 -6.54 3.76
N ALA A 164 -2.17 -7.19 2.93
CA ALA A 164 -1.66 -8.14 1.94
C ALA A 164 -2.41 -8.04 0.62
N GLU A 165 -1.67 -8.17 -0.48
CA GLU A 165 -2.22 -8.20 -1.82
C GLU A 165 -1.57 -9.29 -2.65
N SER A 166 -2.36 -9.94 -3.51
CA SER A 166 -1.92 -10.99 -4.43
C SER A 166 -2.59 -10.82 -5.79
N PHE A 167 -1.82 -10.90 -6.86
CA PHE A 167 -2.29 -10.95 -8.25
C PHE A 167 -2.47 -12.38 -8.78
N ARG A 168 -2.37 -13.39 -7.91
CA ARG A 168 -2.55 -14.82 -8.25
C ARG A 168 -3.84 -15.43 -7.69
N GLY A 169 -4.77 -14.56 -7.27
CA GLY A 169 -6.06 -14.95 -6.72
C GLY A 169 -6.05 -15.24 -5.22
N ALA A 170 -7.23 -15.57 -4.70
CA ALA A 170 -7.51 -15.72 -3.27
C ALA A 170 -6.69 -16.83 -2.60
N ALA A 171 -6.57 -18.01 -3.23
CA ALA A 171 -5.80 -19.11 -2.65
C ALA A 171 -4.31 -18.75 -2.43
N HIS A 172 -3.72 -17.99 -3.35
CA HIS A 172 -2.36 -17.49 -3.17
C HIS A 172 -2.30 -16.38 -2.10
N LEU A 173 -3.34 -15.54 -2.00
CA LEU A 173 -3.43 -14.54 -0.92
C LEU A 173 -3.46 -15.21 0.46
N ASP A 174 -4.22 -16.30 0.61
CA ASP A 174 -4.33 -17.01 1.89
C ASP A 174 -2.97 -17.58 2.33
N VAL A 175 -2.22 -18.19 1.40
CA VAL A 175 -0.85 -18.66 1.66
C VAL A 175 0.07 -17.49 2.02
N LEU A 176 0.01 -16.40 1.25
CA LEU A 176 0.82 -15.21 1.49
C LEU A 176 0.55 -14.60 2.88
N VAL A 177 -0.71 -14.53 3.30
CA VAL A 177 -1.10 -14.01 4.63
C VAL A 177 -0.59 -14.93 5.74
N SER A 178 -0.73 -16.26 5.58
CA SER A 178 -0.23 -17.23 6.55
C SER A 178 1.28 -17.11 6.75
N GLU A 179 2.05 -17.14 5.65
CA GLU A 179 3.51 -17.01 5.70
C GLU A 179 3.95 -15.64 6.20
N ALA A 180 3.22 -14.57 5.86
CA ALA A 180 3.48 -13.23 6.38
C ALA A 180 3.33 -13.17 7.90
N GLN A 181 2.28 -13.79 8.44
CA GLN A 181 2.05 -13.86 9.88
C GLN A 181 3.16 -14.64 10.59
N GLU A 182 3.51 -15.82 10.09
CA GLU A 182 4.62 -16.63 10.63
C GLU A 182 5.96 -15.89 10.62
N LEU A 183 6.26 -15.20 9.51
CA LEU A 183 7.47 -14.40 9.35
C LEU A 183 7.52 -13.27 10.38
N VAL A 184 6.41 -12.54 10.54
CA VAL A 184 6.31 -11.46 11.53
C VAL A 184 6.47 -12.05 12.93
N ASP A 185 5.72 -13.08 13.29
CA ASP A 185 5.76 -13.67 14.63
C ASP A 185 7.17 -14.16 15.00
N THR A 186 7.87 -14.79 14.06
CA THR A 186 9.28 -15.19 14.20
C THR A 186 10.18 -13.98 14.43
N ALA A 187 10.02 -12.93 13.62
CA ALA A 187 10.77 -11.68 13.74
C ALA A 187 10.49 -10.95 15.07
N LEU A 188 9.33 -11.19 15.69
CA LEU A 188 8.92 -10.67 17.00
C LEU A 188 9.27 -11.62 18.17
N GLY A 189 9.95 -12.73 17.89
CA GLY A 189 10.42 -13.71 18.88
C GLY A 189 9.30 -14.56 19.49
N GLY A 190 8.17 -14.70 18.78
CA GLY A 190 7.25 -15.81 19.01
C GLY A 190 8.01 -17.12 18.80
N ARG A 191 7.97 -18.01 19.77
CA ARG A 191 8.44 -19.38 19.57
C ARG A 191 7.48 -20.04 18.57
N ALA A 192 8.04 -20.63 17.51
CA ALA A 192 7.38 -21.69 16.75
C ALA A 192 7.05 -22.88 17.66
#